data_AF-A0A2S8BF70-F1
#
_entry.id   AF-A0A2S8BF70-F1
#
_cell.length_a   1.000
_cell.length_b   1.000
_cell.length_c   1.000
_cell.angle_alpha   90.00
_cell.angle_beta   90.00
_cell.angle_gamma   90.00
#
_symmetry.space_group_name_H-M   'P 1'
#
loop_
_entity.id
_entity.type
_entity.pdbx_description
1 polymer ?
#
loop_
_entity_poly.entity_id
_entity_poly.type
_entity_poly.pdbx_seq_one_letter_code
_entity_poly.pdbx_strand_id
1 'polypeptide(L)'
;MRTATTATRRVANRLTEAGLRSRVLTASEISQATNQLSDGVNLATVEETWRTCREGRFRLRSFAIKPAMLTTAGLGLVWTIPSYSTTVCLSLRRGGRDLTQIRGLARFDTHGPARISLRGLTHLRGYQFSALATSLPVPQPQRQIEHWAFATGEAELQQLAVPASGCGQVIGADDHGRAVALPLFGPQISRVEIVGTLHLAQQAVLRSLALGARVLVHSRRPGLWRDMVDEVDDHDLLWVADFNRGAMQAGSERNYSVEMFDGVPEQSVRVGVTSMVVLPPRSAVNPNADVALELLDMDTDTVKVSTRAGSSVVTMVATDEEMRYIKASFDAED
;
A
#
# COMPACT_ATOMS: atom_id res chain seq x y z
N MET A 1 -2.78 29.74 17.11
CA MET A 1 -3.39 29.05 15.96
C MET A 1 -2.91 29.55 14.59
N ARG A 2 -3.01 30.85 14.27
CA ARG A 2 -2.62 31.38 12.95
C ARG A 2 -1.20 30.98 12.49
N THR A 3 -0.21 31.00 13.38
CA THR A 3 1.18 30.63 13.07
C THR A 3 1.33 29.17 12.60
N ALA A 4 0.65 28.22 13.27
CA ALA A 4 0.70 26.81 12.90
C ALA A 4 0.05 26.57 11.54
N THR A 5 -1.11 27.18 11.28
CA THR A 5 -1.79 27.10 9.98
C THR A 5 -0.91 27.64 8.85
N THR A 6 -0.24 28.77 9.06
CA THR A 6 0.69 29.34 8.07
C THR A 6 1.89 28.43 7.83
N ALA A 7 2.47 27.85 8.88
CA ALA A 7 3.57 26.90 8.76
C ALA A 7 3.17 25.64 7.97
N THR A 8 2.01 25.05 8.29
CA THR A 8 1.46 23.90 7.57
C THR A 8 1.26 24.20 6.08
N ARG A 9 0.68 25.37 5.74
CA ARG A 9 0.52 25.79 4.33
C ARG A 9 1.86 25.98 3.62
N ARG A 10 2.87 26.52 4.30
CA ARG A 10 4.22 26.66 3.71
C ARG A 10 4.83 25.31 3.38
N VAL A 11 4.70 24.33 4.28
CA VAL A 11 5.16 22.95 4.02
C VAL A 11 4.39 22.34 2.85
N ALA A 12 3.06 22.43 2.84
CA ALA A 12 2.23 21.93 1.73
C ALA A 12 2.64 22.54 0.38
N ASN A 13 2.81 23.86 0.32
CA ASN A 13 3.25 24.53 -0.91
C ASN A 13 4.62 24.05 -1.37
N ARG A 14 5.59 23.87 -0.46
CA ARG A 14 6.92 23.34 -0.80
C ARG A 14 6.88 21.91 -1.32
N LEU A 15 6.01 21.06 -0.78
CA LEU A 15 5.78 19.71 -1.32
C LEU A 15 5.17 19.77 -2.72
N THR A 16 4.20 20.66 -2.95
CA THR A 16 3.58 20.86 -4.26
C THR A 16 4.55 21.41 -5.30
N GLU A 17 5.41 22.36 -4.93
CA GLU A 17 6.49 22.87 -5.78
C GLU A 17 7.49 21.77 -6.17
N ALA A 18 7.70 20.79 -5.29
CA ALA A 18 8.52 19.61 -5.56
C ALA A 18 7.78 18.51 -6.35
N GLY A 19 6.57 18.79 -6.87
CA GLY A 19 5.78 17.86 -7.69
C GLY A 19 4.93 16.86 -6.89
N LEU A 20 4.85 16.98 -5.57
CA LEU A 20 4.04 16.09 -4.73
C LEU A 20 2.62 16.63 -4.54
N ARG A 21 1.61 15.75 -4.62
CA ARG A 21 0.23 16.13 -4.26
C ARG A 21 0.12 16.20 -2.74
N SER A 22 -0.07 17.40 -2.21
CA SER A 22 -0.25 17.63 -0.77
C SER A 22 -1.64 18.20 -0.48
N ARG A 23 -2.21 17.83 0.67
CA ARG A 23 -3.50 18.33 1.13
C ARG A 23 -3.48 18.54 2.64
N VAL A 24 -3.97 19.71 3.07
CA VAL A 24 -4.14 19.99 4.51
C VAL A 24 -5.45 19.36 4.97
N LEU A 25 -5.37 18.50 5.97
CA LEU A 25 -6.53 17.79 6.52
C LEU A 25 -7.32 18.68 7.49
N THR A 26 -8.64 18.52 7.47
CA THR A 26 -9.56 19.05 8.49
C THR A 26 -9.50 18.21 9.78
N ALA A 27 -10.13 18.67 10.86
CA ALA A 27 -10.14 17.93 12.12
C ALA A 27 -10.78 16.53 12.00
N SER A 28 -11.89 16.41 11.27
CA SER A 28 -12.54 15.12 11.02
C SER A 28 -11.65 14.17 10.22
N GLU A 29 -10.94 14.69 9.21
CA GLU A 29 -10.00 13.91 8.40
C GLU A 29 -8.75 13.51 9.17
N ILE A 30 -8.27 14.35 10.11
CA ILE A 30 -7.20 13.98 11.04
C ILE A 30 -7.66 12.82 11.95
N SER A 31 -8.89 12.87 12.46
CA SER A 31 -9.46 11.76 13.23
C SER A 31 -9.59 10.48 12.39
N GLN A 32 -10.03 10.58 11.14
CA GLN A 32 -10.08 9.44 10.20
C GLN A 32 -8.68 8.87 9.93
N ALA A 33 -7.69 9.72 9.65
CA ALA A 33 -6.30 9.30 9.45
C ALA A 33 -5.72 8.66 10.71
N THR A 34 -6.07 9.17 11.90
CA THR A 34 -5.68 8.56 13.18
C THR A 34 -6.25 7.15 13.30
N ASN A 35 -7.55 6.97 13.05
CA ASN A 35 -8.20 5.66 13.11
C ASN A 35 -7.61 4.68 12.09
N GLN A 36 -7.31 5.14 10.87
CA GLN A 36 -6.66 4.31 9.86
C GLN A 36 -5.25 3.92 10.29
N LEU A 37 -4.46 4.89 10.76
CA LEU A 37 -3.10 4.65 11.25
C LEU A 37 -3.05 3.92 12.59
N SER A 38 -4.17 3.67 13.27
CA SER A 38 -4.24 2.84 14.48
C SER A 38 -4.98 1.52 14.25
N ASP A 39 -5.39 1.24 13.01
CA ASP A 39 -6.28 0.13 12.64
C ASP A 39 -7.53 0.04 13.53
N GLY A 40 -8.10 1.20 13.86
CA GLY A 40 -9.33 1.34 14.66
C GLY A 40 -9.15 1.17 16.17
N VAL A 41 -7.93 0.93 16.66
CA VAL A 41 -7.67 0.74 18.08
C VAL A 41 -8.01 2.00 18.88
N ASN A 42 -8.75 1.81 19.97
CA ASN A 42 -9.10 2.91 20.85
C ASN A 42 -7.96 3.23 21.83
N LEU A 43 -7.32 4.39 21.65
CA LEU A 43 -6.20 4.85 22.47
C LEU A 43 -6.55 5.05 23.96
N ALA A 44 -7.82 5.20 24.32
CA ALA A 44 -8.25 5.35 25.70
C ALA A 44 -8.34 4.00 26.45
N THR A 45 -8.52 2.89 25.73
CA THR A 45 -8.75 1.56 26.30
C THR A 45 -7.67 0.55 25.94
N VAL A 46 -6.77 0.89 25.01
CA VAL A 46 -5.66 0.02 24.61
C VAL A 46 -4.77 -0.32 25.80
N GLU A 47 -4.49 -1.61 25.97
CA GLU A 47 -3.66 -2.06 27.08
C GLU A 47 -2.18 -2.06 26.67
N GLU A 48 -1.33 -1.39 27.44
CA GLU A 48 0.12 -1.48 27.30
C GLU A 48 0.66 -2.68 28.11
N THR A 49 1.46 -3.51 27.43
CA THR A 49 2.33 -4.50 28.06
C THR A 49 3.79 -4.10 27.87
N TRP A 50 4.71 -4.83 28.50
CA TRP A 50 6.15 -4.59 28.32
C TRP A 50 6.62 -4.64 26.85
N ARG A 51 5.92 -5.36 25.96
CA ARG A 51 6.37 -5.57 24.57
C ARG A 51 5.39 -5.11 23.50
N THR A 52 4.12 -4.85 23.84
CA THR A 52 3.08 -4.53 22.87
C THR A 52 2.04 -3.59 23.47
N CYS A 53 1.37 -2.79 22.65
CA CYS A 53 -0.02 -2.37 22.91
C CYS A 53 -0.97 -3.45 22.38
N ARG A 54 -2.12 -3.66 23.02
CA ARG A 54 -3.09 -4.67 22.57
C ARG A 54 -4.54 -4.29 22.83
N GLU A 55 -5.40 -4.76 21.94
CA GLU A 55 -6.86 -4.78 22.09
C GLU A 55 -7.36 -6.14 21.63
N GLY A 56 -7.87 -6.95 22.57
CA GLY A 56 -8.17 -8.37 22.32
C GLY A 56 -6.96 -9.15 21.80
N ARG A 57 -7.10 -9.73 20.58
CA ARG A 57 -6.02 -10.47 19.89
C ARG A 57 -5.11 -9.59 19.05
N PHE A 58 -5.50 -8.34 18.81
CA PHE A 58 -4.74 -7.41 17.99
C PHE A 58 -3.57 -6.83 18.79
N ARG A 59 -2.37 -6.85 18.22
CA ARG A 59 -1.14 -6.46 18.90
C ARG A 59 -0.36 -5.49 18.05
N LEU A 60 -0.03 -4.34 18.64
CA LEU A 60 0.75 -3.28 18.02
C LEU A 60 2.12 -3.26 18.67
N ARG A 61 3.17 -3.38 17.86
CA ARG A 61 4.54 -3.51 18.34
C ARG A 61 5.45 -2.50 17.69
N SER A 62 5.89 -1.53 18.49
CA SER A 62 6.75 -0.44 18.05
C SER A 62 8.22 -0.68 18.40
N PHE A 63 9.07 -0.29 17.48
CA PHE A 63 10.53 -0.37 17.55
C PHE A 63 11.13 0.97 17.14
N ALA A 64 12.26 1.33 17.74
CA ALA A 64 13.11 2.39 17.19
C ALA A 64 13.97 1.83 16.06
N ILE A 65 14.11 2.58 14.98
CA ILE A 65 15.00 2.28 13.86
C ILE A 65 16.39 2.82 14.20
N LYS A 66 17.42 1.98 14.15
CA LYS A 66 18.81 2.36 14.43
C LYS A 66 19.31 3.32 13.33
N PRO A 67 20.24 4.24 13.66
CA PRO A 67 20.77 5.21 12.70
C PRO A 67 21.26 4.60 11.37
N ALA A 68 21.98 3.48 11.43
CA ALA A 68 22.50 2.79 10.25
C ALA A 68 21.41 2.25 9.30
N MET A 69 20.14 2.21 9.73
CA MET A 69 19.00 1.74 8.95
C MET A 69 18.14 2.92 8.44
N LEU A 70 18.48 4.16 8.78
CA LEU A 70 17.83 5.38 8.27
C LEU A 70 18.36 5.76 6.88
N THR A 71 18.27 4.81 5.95
CA THR A 71 18.54 4.98 4.52
C THR A 71 17.35 4.43 3.72
N THR A 72 17.23 4.75 2.43
CA THR A 72 16.15 4.20 1.59
C THR A 72 16.13 2.67 1.61
N ALA A 73 17.29 2.02 1.43
CA ALA A 73 17.40 0.57 1.48
C ALA A 73 17.07 0.02 2.88
N GLY A 74 17.55 0.67 3.94
CA GLY A 74 17.29 0.27 5.32
C GLY A 74 15.81 0.35 5.68
N LEU A 75 15.12 1.43 5.33
CA LEU A 75 13.67 1.55 5.51
C LEU A 75 12.91 0.52 4.68
N GLY A 76 13.40 0.18 3.49
CA GLY A 76 12.86 -0.88 2.64
C GLY A 76 12.73 -2.22 3.37
N LEU A 77 13.71 -2.57 4.21
CA LEU A 77 13.72 -3.82 4.95
C LEU A 77 12.60 -3.93 5.99
N VAL A 78 12.06 -2.81 6.49
CA VAL A 78 10.94 -2.82 7.45
C VAL A 78 9.73 -3.53 6.85
N TRP A 79 9.47 -3.31 5.56
CA TRP A 79 8.33 -3.89 4.84
C TRP A 79 8.44 -5.41 4.61
N THR A 80 9.60 -6.01 4.88
CA THR A 80 9.78 -7.48 4.77
C THR A 80 9.20 -8.25 5.95
N ILE A 81 8.77 -7.55 7.00
CA ILE A 81 8.23 -8.17 8.21
C ILE A 81 6.74 -8.47 8.03
N PRO A 82 6.33 -9.75 8.07
CA PRO A 82 4.92 -10.12 7.97
C PRO A 82 4.11 -9.47 9.08
N SER A 83 3.13 -8.66 8.68
CA SER A 83 2.25 -7.91 9.57
C SER A 83 0.93 -7.63 8.86
N TYR A 84 -0.12 -7.42 9.64
CA TYR A 84 -1.41 -6.93 9.14
C TYR A 84 -1.26 -5.49 8.62
N SER A 85 -0.50 -4.66 9.35
CA SER A 85 -0.17 -3.30 8.96
C SER A 85 1.24 -2.97 9.44
N THR A 86 2.00 -2.26 8.60
CA THR A 86 3.31 -1.69 8.94
C THR A 86 3.22 -0.18 8.86
N THR A 87 3.61 0.51 9.93
CA THR A 87 3.69 1.97 9.98
C THR A 87 5.12 2.39 10.24
N VAL A 88 5.69 3.23 9.37
CA VAL A 88 6.96 3.92 9.61
C VAL A 88 6.70 5.39 9.92
N CYS A 89 7.19 5.86 11.06
CA CYS A 89 7.15 7.27 11.45
C CYS A 89 8.56 7.84 11.49
N LEU A 90 8.81 8.86 10.66
CA LEU A 90 10.04 9.63 10.69
C LEU A 90 9.76 11.00 11.32
N SER A 91 10.52 11.35 12.35
CA SER A 91 10.48 12.66 12.99
C SER A 91 11.76 13.40 12.69
N LEU A 92 11.66 14.66 12.24
CA LEU A 92 12.78 15.56 12.04
C LEU A 92 12.68 16.71 13.02
N ARG A 93 13.80 17.07 13.65
CA ARG A 93 13.91 18.30 14.45
C ARG A 93 15.23 18.99 14.16
N ARG A 94 15.24 20.32 14.21
CA ARG A 94 16.48 21.09 14.08
C ARG A 94 17.30 20.88 15.36
N GLY A 95 18.56 20.48 15.20
CA GLY A 95 19.56 20.47 16.25
C GLY A 95 20.27 21.82 16.39
N GLY A 96 21.51 21.81 16.88
CA GLY A 96 22.40 22.97 16.87
C GLY A 96 22.69 23.49 15.45
N ARG A 97 23.70 24.36 15.31
CA ARG A 97 24.09 24.92 14.01
C ARG A 97 24.45 23.77 13.05
N ASP A 98 23.74 23.68 11.92
CA ASP A 98 23.84 22.66 10.86
C ASP A 98 23.61 21.19 11.25
N LEU A 99 22.99 20.95 12.41
CA LEU A 99 22.60 19.60 12.84
C LEU A 99 21.11 19.38 12.60
N THR A 100 20.77 18.28 11.94
CA THR A 100 19.38 17.78 11.88
C THR A 100 19.30 16.50 12.70
N GLN A 101 18.34 16.43 13.61
CA GLN A 101 18.06 15.23 14.37
C GLN A 101 16.92 14.48 13.70
N ILE A 102 17.11 13.18 13.51
CA ILE A 102 16.13 12.28 12.91
C ILE A 102 15.85 11.10 13.85
N ARG A 103 14.58 10.74 13.96
CA ARG A 103 14.15 9.52 14.67
C ARG A 103 13.24 8.73 13.76
N GLY A 104 13.52 7.44 13.59
CA GLY A 104 12.62 6.51 12.94
C GLY A 104 11.97 5.56 13.94
N LEU A 105 10.66 5.37 13.80
CA LEU A 105 9.90 4.33 14.48
C LEU A 105 9.30 3.40 13.42
N ALA A 106 9.32 2.11 13.69
CA ALA A 106 8.60 1.11 12.91
C ALA A 106 7.60 0.41 13.84
N ARG A 107 6.34 0.35 13.42
CA ARG A 107 5.27 -0.37 14.12
C ARG A 107 4.74 -1.47 13.23
N PHE A 108 4.60 -2.65 13.81
CA PHE A 108 4.03 -3.82 13.15
C PHE A 108 2.82 -4.28 13.93
N ASP A 109 1.68 -4.30 13.24
CA ASP A 109 0.41 -4.67 13.82
C ASP A 109 0.05 -6.09 13.36
N THR A 110 -0.39 -6.92 14.28
CA THR A 110 -0.51 -8.37 14.06
C THR A 110 -1.71 -8.94 14.79
N HIS A 111 -2.32 -9.97 14.22
CA HIS A 111 -3.34 -10.75 14.90
C HIS A 111 -2.69 -11.94 15.63
N GLY A 112 -2.55 -11.85 16.95
CA GLY A 112 -1.87 -12.87 17.74
C GLY A 112 -0.33 -12.71 17.80
N PRO A 113 0.39 -13.71 18.33
CA PRO A 113 1.83 -13.62 18.53
C PRO A 113 2.60 -13.73 17.21
N ALA A 114 3.42 -12.73 16.89
CA ALA A 114 4.33 -12.74 15.75
C ALA A 114 5.79 -12.62 16.18
N ARG A 115 6.72 -13.30 15.48
CA ARG A 115 8.16 -13.14 15.72
C ARG A 115 8.72 -12.06 14.80
N ILE A 116 8.87 -10.86 15.34
CA ILE A 116 9.50 -9.74 14.64
C ILE A 116 10.99 -9.75 14.95
N SER A 117 11.82 -10.02 13.95
CA SER A 117 13.27 -10.07 14.07
C SER A 117 13.91 -9.42 12.85
N LEU A 118 14.37 -8.19 13.00
CA LEU A 118 15.09 -7.46 11.97
C LEU A 118 16.31 -6.78 12.58
N ARG A 119 17.49 -7.04 12.03
CA ARG A 119 18.71 -6.31 12.41
C ARG A 119 18.50 -4.85 12.05
N GLY A 120 18.83 -3.95 12.98
CA GLY A 120 18.58 -2.52 12.80
C GLY A 120 17.37 -2.00 13.56
N LEU A 121 16.57 -2.86 14.19
CA LEU A 121 15.50 -2.44 15.11
C LEU A 121 15.92 -2.55 16.58
N THR A 122 15.45 -1.62 17.39
CA THR A 122 15.62 -1.59 18.85
C THR A 122 14.25 -1.67 19.52
N HIS A 123 14.07 -2.62 20.44
CA HIS A 123 12.82 -2.77 21.17
C HIS A 123 12.54 -1.57 22.10
N LEU A 124 11.31 -1.05 22.05
CA LEU A 124 10.84 0.01 22.94
C LEU A 124 10.08 -0.58 24.14
N ARG A 125 10.74 -1.43 24.92
CA ARG A 125 10.08 -2.16 26.00
C ARG A 125 9.56 -1.20 27.08
N GLY A 126 8.28 -1.30 27.44
CA GLY A 126 7.61 -0.40 28.38
C GLY A 126 7.30 1.01 27.85
N TYR A 127 7.55 1.27 26.56
CA TYR A 127 7.30 2.54 25.86
C TYR A 127 6.39 2.35 24.64
N GLN A 128 5.61 1.28 24.58
CA GLN A 128 4.80 0.92 23.43
C GLN A 128 3.66 1.90 23.21
N PHE A 129 2.98 2.33 24.27
CA PHE A 129 1.91 3.33 24.15
C PHE A 129 2.46 4.69 23.72
N SER A 130 3.59 5.10 24.31
CA SER A 130 4.30 6.32 23.88
C SER A 130 4.71 6.24 22.41
N ALA A 131 5.24 5.10 21.96
CA ALA A 131 5.64 4.94 20.57
C ALA A 131 4.43 4.94 19.61
N LEU A 132 3.31 4.32 20.01
CA LEU A 132 2.04 4.36 19.28
C LEU A 132 1.55 5.81 19.13
N ALA A 133 1.40 6.54 20.24
CA ALA A 133 0.95 7.93 20.22
C ALA A 133 1.90 8.84 19.41
N THR A 134 3.21 8.61 19.50
CA THR A 134 4.22 9.35 18.74
C THR A 134 4.06 9.16 17.21
N SER A 135 3.57 8.00 16.78
CA SER A 135 3.36 7.66 15.36
C SER A 135 2.03 8.16 14.77
N LEU A 136 1.16 8.74 15.60
CA LEU A 136 -0.19 9.16 15.22
C LEU A 136 -0.31 10.70 15.23
N PRO A 137 -1.25 11.29 14.46
CA PRO A 137 -1.49 12.73 14.47
C PRO A 137 -2.34 13.16 15.68
N VAL A 138 -1.89 12.76 16.88
CA VAL A 138 -2.51 13.05 18.18
C VAL A 138 -1.54 13.86 19.05
N PRO A 139 -1.97 14.42 20.19
CA PRO A 139 -1.07 15.08 21.13
C PRO A 139 0.10 14.16 21.53
N GLN A 140 1.30 14.75 21.64
CA GLN A 140 2.50 14.00 22.00
C GLN A 140 2.34 13.33 23.38
N PRO A 141 2.88 12.11 23.56
CA PRO A 141 2.80 11.42 24.84
C PRO A 141 3.65 12.12 25.90
N GLN A 142 3.30 11.93 27.17
CA GLN A 142 4.09 12.46 28.31
C GLN A 142 5.52 11.89 28.33
N ARG A 143 5.67 10.58 28.10
CA ARG A 143 6.97 9.90 27.99
C ARG A 143 7.44 9.95 26.54
N GLN A 144 8.45 10.76 26.25
CA GLN A 144 9.01 10.91 24.90
C GLN A 144 9.95 9.76 24.53
N ILE A 145 10.06 9.48 23.23
CA ILE A 145 11.01 8.50 22.67
C ILE A 145 12.29 9.20 22.23
N GLU A 146 13.39 9.02 22.98
CA GLU A 146 14.65 9.76 22.79
C GLU A 146 15.64 9.15 21.78
N HIS A 147 15.23 8.17 20.98
CA HIS A 147 16.09 7.47 20.00
C HIS A 147 16.41 8.35 18.77
N TRP A 148 17.05 9.49 18.99
CA TRP A 148 17.46 10.44 17.96
C TRP A 148 18.84 10.09 17.41
N ALA A 149 18.94 10.00 16.09
CA ALA A 149 20.19 10.07 15.36
C ALA A 149 20.47 11.54 14.97
N PHE A 150 21.73 11.83 14.67
CA PHE A 150 22.17 13.15 14.23
C PHE A 150 22.71 13.02 12.81
N ALA A 151 22.26 13.93 11.93
CA ALA A 151 22.80 14.10 10.60
C ALA A 151 23.51 15.47 10.53
N THR A 152 24.74 15.49 10.01
CA THR A 152 25.48 16.73 9.75
C THR A 152 25.22 17.21 8.32
N GLY A 153 24.51 18.34 8.19
CA GLY A 153 24.13 18.89 6.88
C GLY A 153 23.13 18.05 6.08
N GLU A 154 22.76 18.55 4.90
CA GLU A 154 21.78 17.91 4.00
C GLU A 154 22.34 16.66 3.29
N ALA A 155 23.65 16.60 3.07
CA ALA A 155 24.31 15.52 2.33
C ALA A 155 24.11 14.15 2.99
N GLU A 156 24.12 14.07 4.32
CA GLU A 156 23.85 12.80 5.04
C GLU A 156 22.39 12.34 4.91
N LEU A 157 21.46 13.25 4.64
CA LEU A 157 20.05 12.92 4.41
C LEU A 157 19.75 12.55 2.95
N GLN A 158 20.67 12.78 2.01
CA GLN A 158 20.47 12.42 0.60
C GLN A 158 20.30 10.92 0.37
N GLN A 159 20.83 10.08 1.27
CA GLN A 159 20.67 8.63 1.22
C GLN A 159 19.31 8.14 1.77
N LEU A 160 18.46 9.07 2.23
CA LEU A 160 17.15 8.81 2.80
C LEU A 160 16.06 9.44 1.91
N ALA A 161 15.82 8.81 0.77
CA ALA A 161 14.58 9.02 0.01
C ALA A 161 13.46 8.17 0.62
N VAL A 162 12.40 8.82 1.06
CA VAL A 162 11.17 8.17 1.52
C VAL A 162 10.18 8.18 0.36
N PRO A 163 9.66 7.02 -0.08
CA PRO A 163 8.67 6.98 -1.14
C PRO A 163 7.45 7.83 -0.76
N ALA A 164 7.16 8.88 -1.52
CA ALA A 164 6.00 9.76 -1.29
C ALA A 164 4.68 9.12 -1.77
N SER A 165 4.79 7.97 -2.44
CA SER A 165 3.73 7.07 -2.89
C SER A 165 4.36 5.68 -3.05
N GLY A 166 3.55 4.60 -3.10
CA GLY A 166 4.05 3.27 -3.46
C GLY A 166 4.01 2.17 -2.39
N CYS A 167 3.22 2.29 -1.33
CA CYS A 167 2.82 1.09 -0.58
C CYS A 167 1.61 0.47 -1.28
N GLY A 168 1.85 -0.14 -2.44
CA GLY A 168 0.87 -1.00 -3.08
C GLY A 168 1.42 -2.40 -3.26
N GLN A 169 0.78 -3.19 -4.11
CA GLN A 169 1.25 -4.55 -4.34
C GLN A 169 2.55 -4.53 -5.12
N VAL A 170 3.40 -5.52 -4.86
CA VAL A 170 4.54 -5.82 -5.72
C VAL A 170 4.00 -6.20 -7.09
N ILE A 171 4.45 -5.52 -8.13
CA ILE A 171 4.11 -5.85 -9.50
C ILE A 171 5.14 -6.82 -10.06
N GLY A 172 6.42 -6.51 -9.89
CA GLY A 172 7.49 -7.37 -10.38
C GLY A 172 8.86 -6.92 -9.88
N ALA A 173 9.91 -7.45 -10.48
CA ALA A 173 11.27 -7.00 -10.26
C ALA A 173 11.76 -6.20 -11.47
N ASP A 174 12.49 -5.10 -11.24
CA ASP A 174 13.20 -4.40 -12.32
C ASP A 174 14.41 -5.21 -12.82
N ASP A 175 15.12 -4.65 -13.81
CA ASP A 175 16.35 -5.19 -14.40
C ASP A 175 17.50 -5.38 -13.39
N HIS A 176 17.42 -4.76 -12.21
CA HIS A 176 18.37 -4.92 -11.11
C HIS A 176 17.87 -5.90 -10.03
N GLY A 177 16.75 -6.59 -10.26
CA GLY A 177 16.14 -7.51 -9.31
C GLY A 177 15.45 -6.81 -8.13
N ARG A 178 15.21 -5.50 -8.21
CA ARG A 178 14.55 -4.74 -7.14
C ARG A 178 13.04 -4.83 -7.32
N ALA A 179 12.34 -5.13 -6.23
CA ALA A 179 10.87 -5.16 -6.23
C ALA A 179 10.31 -3.76 -6.56
N VAL A 180 9.44 -3.71 -7.58
CA VAL A 180 8.67 -2.53 -7.96
C VAL A 180 7.25 -2.73 -7.43
N ALA A 181 6.83 -1.83 -6.55
CA ALA A 181 5.51 -1.86 -5.93
C ALA A 181 4.75 -0.57 -6.21
N LEU A 182 3.45 -0.70 -6.49
CA LEU A 182 2.56 0.43 -6.66
C LEU A 182 1.11 0.04 -6.37
N PRO A 183 0.28 0.98 -5.89
CA PRO A 183 -1.12 0.70 -5.64
C PRO A 183 -1.84 0.50 -6.97
N LEU A 184 -2.58 -0.62 -7.10
CA LEU A 184 -3.54 -0.79 -8.19
C LEU A 184 -4.97 -0.50 -7.75
N PHE A 185 -5.20 -0.18 -6.47
CA PHE A 185 -6.51 0.20 -5.98
C PHE A 185 -6.43 1.17 -4.81
N GLY A 186 -7.56 1.81 -4.51
CA GLY A 186 -7.73 2.70 -3.36
C GLY A 186 -8.21 4.11 -3.75
N PRO A 187 -8.43 5.00 -2.77
CA PRO A 187 -9.13 6.27 -2.99
C PRO A 187 -8.39 7.26 -3.91
N GLN A 188 -7.13 7.00 -4.24
CA GLN A 188 -6.31 7.82 -5.14
C GLN A 188 -6.09 7.18 -6.53
N ILE A 189 -6.58 5.96 -6.73
CA ILE A 189 -6.46 5.21 -7.99
C ILE A 189 -7.88 4.99 -8.52
N SER A 190 -8.28 5.80 -9.49
CA SER A 190 -9.61 5.70 -10.10
C SER A 190 -9.62 4.68 -11.24
N ARG A 191 -8.53 4.60 -12.02
CA ARG A 191 -8.45 3.73 -13.21
C ARG A 191 -7.10 3.05 -13.35
N VAL A 192 -7.13 1.73 -13.53
CA VAL A 192 -5.98 0.90 -13.91
C VAL A 192 -6.27 0.21 -15.23
N GLU A 193 -5.34 0.25 -16.16
CA GLU A 193 -5.42 -0.51 -17.41
C GLU A 193 -4.38 -1.62 -17.45
N ILE A 194 -4.82 -2.81 -17.85
CA ILE A 194 -3.98 -3.98 -18.03
C ILE A 194 -4.05 -4.33 -19.51
N VAL A 195 -3.06 -3.87 -20.27
CA VAL A 195 -2.90 -4.17 -21.70
C VAL A 195 -2.08 -5.44 -21.83
N GLY A 196 -2.75 -6.57 -21.89
CA GLY A 196 -2.08 -7.86 -21.82
C GLY A 196 -3.06 -9.01 -21.69
N THR A 197 -2.59 -10.06 -21.06
CA THR A 197 -3.26 -11.35 -20.94
C THR A 197 -4.21 -11.40 -19.76
N LEU A 198 -5.03 -12.46 -19.73
CA LEU A 198 -5.85 -12.75 -18.56
C LEU A 198 -5.01 -13.09 -17.33
N HIS A 199 -3.92 -13.84 -17.48
CA HIS A 199 -3.10 -14.25 -16.32
C HIS A 199 -2.50 -13.05 -15.61
N LEU A 200 -2.07 -12.03 -16.36
CA LEU A 200 -1.58 -10.76 -15.80
C LEU A 200 -2.68 -10.06 -14.98
N ALA A 201 -3.91 -10.04 -15.50
CA ALA A 201 -5.05 -9.46 -14.82
C ALA A 201 -5.43 -10.25 -13.55
N GLN A 202 -5.44 -11.58 -13.62
CA GLN A 202 -5.73 -12.43 -12.47
C GLN A 202 -4.67 -12.30 -11.38
N GLN A 203 -3.39 -12.22 -11.75
CA GLN A 203 -2.29 -12.00 -10.81
C GLN A 203 -2.41 -10.63 -10.12
N ALA A 204 -2.74 -9.57 -10.87
CA ALA A 204 -3.02 -8.25 -10.31
C ALA A 204 -4.23 -8.24 -9.37
N VAL A 205 -5.29 -8.99 -9.69
CA VAL A 205 -6.45 -9.16 -8.80
C VAL A 205 -6.05 -9.91 -7.54
N LEU A 206 -5.37 -11.04 -7.66
CA LEU A 206 -4.96 -11.88 -6.54
C LEU A 206 -4.12 -11.10 -5.53
N ARG A 207 -3.13 -10.37 -6.02
CA ARG A 207 -2.28 -9.52 -5.19
C ARG A 207 -3.04 -8.33 -4.60
N SER A 208 -4.08 -7.83 -5.26
CA SER A 208 -4.98 -6.81 -4.68
C SER A 208 -5.81 -7.40 -3.54
N LEU A 209 -6.34 -8.62 -3.68
CA LEU A 209 -7.07 -9.34 -2.63
C LEU A 209 -6.18 -9.54 -1.39
N ALA A 210 -4.90 -9.90 -1.60
CA ALA A 210 -3.92 -10.06 -0.52
C ALA A 210 -3.68 -8.75 0.27
N LEU A 211 -3.97 -7.59 -0.33
CA LEU A 211 -3.92 -6.27 0.31
C LEU A 211 -5.28 -5.79 0.83
N GLY A 212 -6.31 -6.64 0.84
CA GLY A 212 -7.64 -6.34 1.35
C GLY A 212 -8.59 -5.71 0.34
N ALA A 213 -8.29 -5.80 -0.96
CA ALA A 213 -9.28 -5.45 -1.97
C ALA A 213 -10.48 -6.41 -1.91
N ARG A 214 -11.66 -5.88 -2.24
CA ARG A 214 -12.87 -6.66 -2.50
C ARG A 214 -13.21 -6.42 -3.97
N VAL A 215 -13.13 -7.45 -4.78
CA VAL A 215 -13.11 -7.35 -6.25
C VAL A 215 -14.38 -7.95 -6.83
N LEU A 216 -15.09 -7.15 -7.63
CA LEU A 216 -16.16 -7.61 -8.49
C LEU A 216 -15.65 -7.69 -9.93
N VAL A 217 -15.66 -8.88 -10.53
CA VAL A 217 -15.24 -9.13 -11.90
C VAL A 217 -16.45 -9.17 -12.81
N HIS A 218 -16.48 -8.30 -13.81
CA HIS A 218 -17.38 -8.35 -14.95
C HIS A 218 -16.60 -8.94 -16.13
N SER A 219 -16.97 -10.14 -16.60
CA SER A 219 -16.22 -10.82 -17.66
C SER A 219 -17.12 -11.42 -18.74
N ARG A 220 -16.64 -11.40 -20.00
CA ARG A 220 -17.23 -12.21 -21.10
C ARG A 220 -16.78 -13.68 -21.06
N ARG A 221 -15.76 -13.98 -20.28
CA ARG A 221 -15.17 -15.32 -20.08
C ARG A 221 -15.20 -15.72 -18.60
N PRO A 222 -16.37 -15.69 -17.93
CA PRO A 222 -16.46 -15.93 -16.49
C PRO A 222 -15.95 -17.31 -16.07
N GLY A 223 -15.99 -18.30 -16.96
CA GLY A 223 -15.44 -19.63 -16.72
C GLY A 223 -13.95 -19.63 -16.34
N LEU A 224 -13.14 -18.75 -16.94
CA LEU A 224 -11.71 -18.67 -16.66
C LEU A 224 -11.40 -17.99 -15.32
N TRP A 225 -12.37 -17.31 -14.71
CA TRP A 225 -12.25 -16.73 -13.37
C TRP A 225 -12.80 -17.64 -12.27
N ARG A 226 -13.57 -18.68 -12.60
CA ARG A 226 -14.22 -19.55 -11.60
C ARG A 226 -13.20 -20.30 -10.76
N ASP A 227 -12.17 -20.87 -11.37
CA ASP A 227 -11.11 -21.57 -10.66
C ASP A 227 -10.45 -20.67 -9.60
N MET A 228 -10.20 -19.40 -9.94
CA MET A 228 -9.68 -18.42 -9.00
C MET A 228 -10.67 -18.11 -7.86
N VAL A 229 -11.98 -17.99 -8.15
CA VAL A 229 -13.02 -17.78 -7.14
C VAL A 229 -13.10 -18.97 -6.18
N ASP A 230 -13.05 -20.19 -6.72
CA ASP A 230 -13.15 -21.43 -5.95
C ASP A 230 -11.92 -21.62 -5.06
N GLU A 231 -10.71 -21.29 -5.55
CA GLU A 231 -9.48 -21.33 -4.74
C GLU A 231 -9.43 -20.24 -3.65
N VAL A 232 -10.05 -19.07 -3.89
CA VAL A 232 -10.16 -18.01 -2.88
C VAL A 232 -11.17 -18.38 -1.78
N ASP A 233 -12.23 -19.12 -2.11
CA ASP A 233 -13.28 -19.62 -1.21
C ASP A 233 -13.91 -18.54 -0.28
N ASP A 234 -13.91 -17.28 -0.74
CA ASP A 234 -14.53 -16.15 -0.04
C ASP A 234 -15.21 -15.20 -1.04
N HIS A 235 -16.53 -15.36 -1.17
CA HIS A 235 -17.37 -14.57 -2.06
C HIS A 235 -17.58 -13.11 -1.62
N ASP A 236 -17.18 -12.74 -0.40
CA ASP A 236 -17.16 -11.35 0.03
C ASP A 236 -15.90 -10.63 -0.45
N LEU A 237 -14.82 -11.38 -0.74
CA LEU A 237 -13.56 -10.88 -1.27
C LEU A 237 -13.51 -10.88 -2.80
N LEU A 238 -13.91 -11.97 -3.45
CA LEU A 238 -13.90 -12.10 -4.91
C LEU A 238 -15.23 -12.63 -5.43
N TRP A 239 -15.80 -11.91 -6.39
CA TRP A 239 -17.03 -12.33 -7.06
C TRP A 239 -16.95 -12.10 -8.56
N VAL A 240 -17.52 -13.02 -9.34
CA VAL A 240 -17.61 -12.90 -10.80
C VAL A 240 -19.08 -12.75 -11.19
N ALA A 241 -19.42 -11.60 -11.77
CA ALA A 241 -20.72 -11.36 -12.37
C ALA A 241 -20.83 -12.09 -13.70
N ASP A 242 -21.91 -12.86 -13.87
CA ASP A 242 -22.25 -13.47 -15.14
C ASP A 242 -22.91 -12.42 -16.04
N PHE A 243 -22.26 -12.07 -17.16
CA PHE A 243 -22.73 -11.04 -18.09
C PHE A 243 -24.17 -11.25 -18.58
N ASN A 244 -24.64 -12.51 -18.61
CA ASN A 244 -25.99 -12.87 -19.07
C ASN A 244 -27.08 -12.88 -17.98
N ARG A 245 -26.72 -12.84 -16.68
CA ARG A 245 -27.70 -12.65 -15.59
C ARG A 245 -27.54 -11.24 -15.08
N GLY A 246 -28.50 -10.39 -15.45
CA GLY A 246 -28.48 -8.94 -15.23
C GLY A 246 -27.75 -8.51 -13.96
N ALA A 247 -26.76 -7.63 -14.14
CA ALA A 247 -25.92 -7.00 -13.11
C ALA A 247 -26.68 -6.31 -11.95
N MET A 248 -28.02 -6.31 -11.97
CA MET A 248 -28.89 -5.70 -10.99
C MET A 248 -28.92 -6.40 -9.62
N GLN A 249 -28.45 -7.66 -9.51
CA GLN A 249 -28.43 -8.37 -8.21
C GLN A 249 -27.08 -8.33 -7.48
N ALA A 250 -25.99 -7.89 -8.12
CA ALA A 250 -24.68 -7.76 -7.47
C ALA A 250 -24.45 -6.37 -6.83
N GLY A 251 -25.14 -5.34 -7.33
CA GLY A 251 -24.89 -3.94 -6.97
C GLY A 251 -25.53 -3.45 -5.67
N SER A 252 -26.57 -4.11 -5.16
CA SER A 252 -27.35 -3.57 -4.04
C SER A 252 -26.80 -3.91 -2.65
N GLU A 253 -25.92 -4.91 -2.49
CA GLU A 253 -25.62 -5.45 -1.15
C GLU A 253 -24.13 -5.67 -0.80
N ARG A 254 -23.15 -5.37 -1.68
CA ARG A 254 -21.72 -5.63 -1.36
C ARG A 254 -20.81 -4.42 -1.60
N ASN A 255 -19.95 -4.15 -0.61
CA ASN A 255 -18.98 -3.04 -0.55
C ASN A 255 -17.67 -3.42 -1.27
N TYR A 256 -17.71 -3.60 -2.59
CA TYR A 256 -16.50 -3.82 -3.39
C TYR A 256 -15.65 -2.54 -3.50
N SER A 257 -14.34 -2.68 -3.40
CA SER A 257 -13.37 -1.58 -3.56
C SER A 257 -12.75 -1.53 -4.96
N VAL A 258 -12.92 -2.59 -5.75
CA VAL A 258 -12.44 -2.72 -7.13
C VAL A 258 -13.53 -3.33 -8.00
N GLU A 259 -13.72 -2.78 -9.19
CA GLU A 259 -14.49 -3.42 -10.27
C GLU A 259 -13.56 -3.70 -11.45
N MET A 260 -13.46 -4.97 -11.83
CA MET A 260 -12.63 -5.47 -12.92
C MET A 260 -13.50 -5.71 -14.16
N PHE A 261 -13.09 -5.19 -15.30
CA PHE A 261 -13.76 -5.34 -16.59
C PHE A 261 -12.86 -6.13 -17.54
N ASP A 262 -13.21 -7.39 -17.75
CA ASP A 262 -12.47 -8.33 -18.60
C ASP A 262 -13.27 -8.67 -19.87
N GLY A 263 -12.87 -8.06 -20.98
CA GLY A 263 -13.52 -8.25 -22.29
C GLY A 263 -14.93 -7.66 -22.38
N VAL A 264 -15.40 -6.92 -21.38
CA VAL A 264 -16.67 -6.17 -21.38
C VAL A 264 -16.41 -4.66 -21.45
N PRO A 265 -17.37 -3.85 -21.94
CA PRO A 265 -17.27 -2.40 -21.83
C PRO A 265 -17.21 -1.97 -20.35
N GLU A 266 -16.29 -1.06 -20.05
CA GLU A 266 -16.18 -0.41 -18.74
C GLU A 266 -17.49 0.30 -18.40
N GLN A 267 -17.95 0.14 -17.15
CA GLN A 267 -19.13 0.81 -16.62
C GLN A 267 -18.73 1.85 -15.58
N SER A 268 -19.62 2.81 -15.31
CA SER A 268 -19.40 3.81 -14.26
C SER A 268 -19.38 3.14 -12.88
N VAL A 269 -18.25 3.26 -12.18
CA VAL A 269 -18.07 2.75 -10.81
C VAL A 269 -18.42 3.83 -9.77
N ARG A 270 -18.67 3.39 -8.53
CA ARG A 270 -18.92 4.32 -7.40
C ARG A 270 -17.67 5.16 -7.09
N VAL A 271 -17.87 6.36 -6.57
CA VAL A 271 -16.76 7.22 -6.11
C VAL A 271 -15.97 6.48 -5.03
N GLY A 272 -14.64 6.41 -5.19
CA GLY A 272 -13.75 5.69 -4.29
C GLY A 272 -13.54 4.21 -4.61
N VAL A 273 -14.24 3.68 -5.64
CA VAL A 273 -13.99 2.36 -6.22
C VAL A 273 -13.02 2.50 -7.40
N THR A 274 -12.06 1.60 -7.49
CA THR A 274 -11.11 1.57 -8.62
C THR A 274 -11.67 0.74 -9.76
N SER A 275 -11.69 1.30 -10.98
CA SER A 275 -11.94 0.57 -12.22
C SER A 275 -10.65 -0.08 -12.71
N MET A 276 -10.63 -1.40 -12.87
CA MET A 276 -9.56 -2.14 -13.54
C MET A 276 -10.07 -2.65 -14.88
N VAL A 277 -9.36 -2.39 -15.97
CA VAL A 277 -9.81 -2.76 -17.32
C VAL A 277 -8.75 -3.61 -18.00
N VAL A 278 -9.14 -4.79 -18.46
CA VAL A 278 -8.28 -5.67 -19.28
C VAL A 278 -8.50 -5.33 -20.76
N LEU A 279 -7.41 -5.03 -21.44
CA LEU A 279 -7.36 -4.70 -22.85
C LEU A 279 -6.46 -5.71 -23.59
N PRO A 280 -6.78 -6.08 -24.85
CA PRO A 280 -5.93 -6.96 -25.63
C PRO A 280 -4.49 -6.45 -25.72
N PRO A 281 -3.48 -7.34 -25.82
CA PRO A 281 -2.10 -6.96 -26.03
C PRO A 281 -1.95 -5.96 -27.19
N ARG A 282 -1.04 -4.99 -27.04
CA ARG A 282 -0.78 -3.89 -28.01
C ARG A 282 -1.91 -2.86 -28.17
N SER A 283 -2.94 -2.90 -27.33
CA SER A 283 -3.92 -1.80 -27.26
C SER A 283 -3.25 -0.51 -26.79
N ALA A 284 -3.74 0.63 -27.28
CA ALA A 284 -3.26 1.93 -26.80
C ALA A 284 -3.75 2.19 -25.37
N VAL A 285 -2.84 2.54 -24.48
CA VAL A 285 -3.15 2.96 -23.11
C VAL A 285 -3.86 4.31 -23.10
N ASN A 286 -4.91 4.43 -22.29
CA ASN A 286 -5.61 5.67 -22.06
C ASN A 286 -4.71 6.66 -21.28
N PRO A 287 -4.47 7.88 -21.79
CA PRO A 287 -3.67 8.89 -21.09
C PRO A 287 -4.20 9.27 -19.69
N ASN A 288 -5.48 9.01 -19.43
CA ASN A 288 -6.12 9.30 -18.14
C ASN A 288 -6.00 8.16 -17.13
N ALA A 289 -5.46 7.00 -17.49
CA ALA A 289 -5.20 5.92 -16.55
C ALA A 289 -4.23 6.39 -15.45
N ASP A 290 -4.55 6.09 -14.18
CA ASP A 290 -3.65 6.39 -13.06
C ASP A 290 -2.45 5.44 -13.07
N VAL A 291 -2.70 4.19 -13.48
CA VAL A 291 -1.71 3.13 -13.68
C VAL A 291 -2.01 2.37 -14.97
N ALA A 292 -0.98 2.03 -15.73
CA ALA A 292 -1.08 1.09 -16.85
C ALA A 292 -0.01 -0.01 -16.74
N LEU A 293 -0.42 -1.25 -16.96
CA LEU A 293 0.42 -2.43 -17.07
C LEU A 293 0.38 -2.88 -18.53
N GLU A 294 1.44 -2.62 -19.29
CA GLU A 294 1.56 -3.00 -20.70
C GLU A 294 2.49 -4.20 -20.85
N LEU A 295 1.96 -5.33 -21.31
CA LEU A 295 2.76 -6.52 -21.59
C LEU A 295 3.65 -6.30 -22.82
N LEU A 296 4.96 -6.35 -22.61
CA LEU A 296 5.99 -6.18 -23.65
C LEU A 296 6.43 -7.52 -24.24
N ASP A 297 6.54 -8.54 -23.38
CA ASP A 297 6.98 -9.88 -23.75
C ASP A 297 6.20 -10.93 -22.94
N MET A 298 5.57 -11.84 -23.68
CA MET A 298 4.74 -12.93 -23.16
C MET A 298 5.57 -14.04 -22.54
N ASP A 299 6.74 -14.36 -23.12
CA ASP A 299 7.53 -15.52 -22.70
C ASP A 299 8.23 -15.27 -21.37
N THR A 300 8.48 -14.00 -21.07
CA THR A 300 9.20 -13.54 -19.87
C THR A 300 8.29 -12.79 -18.90
N ASP A 301 7.00 -12.64 -19.19
CA ASP A 301 6.07 -11.78 -18.44
C ASP A 301 6.67 -10.39 -18.16
N THR A 302 7.33 -9.81 -19.16
CA THR A 302 7.92 -8.48 -19.05
C THR A 302 6.84 -7.44 -19.29
N VAL A 303 6.60 -6.60 -18.28
CA VAL A 303 5.53 -5.61 -18.25
C VAL A 303 6.13 -4.22 -18.07
N LYS A 304 5.74 -3.28 -18.92
CA LYS A 304 5.96 -1.85 -18.69
C LYS A 304 4.85 -1.32 -17.78
N VAL A 305 5.26 -0.88 -16.61
CA VAL A 305 4.41 -0.19 -15.66
C VAL A 305 4.52 1.31 -15.93
N SER A 306 3.40 1.97 -16.17
CA SER A 306 3.33 3.42 -16.33
C SER A 306 2.41 4.04 -15.29
N THR A 307 2.84 5.17 -14.73
CA THR A 307 2.03 6.03 -13.85
C THR A 307 2.19 7.47 -14.30
N ARG A 308 1.43 8.40 -13.71
CA ARG A 308 1.64 9.85 -13.95
C ARG A 308 3.04 10.34 -13.55
N ALA A 309 3.74 9.64 -12.66
CA ALA A 309 5.07 10.03 -12.19
C ALA A 309 6.21 9.52 -13.08
N GLY A 310 5.93 8.58 -13.99
CA GLY A 310 6.93 7.93 -14.83
C GLY A 310 6.60 6.47 -15.09
N SER A 311 7.51 5.78 -15.79
CA SER A 311 7.38 4.37 -16.14
C SER A 311 8.61 3.56 -15.78
N SER A 312 8.42 2.28 -15.50
CA SER A 312 9.48 1.28 -15.30
C SER A 312 9.11 -0.01 -16.02
N VAL A 313 10.11 -0.75 -16.47
CA VAL A 313 9.93 -2.12 -16.97
C VAL A 313 10.18 -3.09 -15.82
N VAL A 314 9.33 -4.10 -15.69
CA VAL A 314 9.42 -5.11 -14.64
C VAL A 314 9.15 -6.49 -15.22
N THR A 315 9.74 -7.51 -14.61
CA THR A 315 9.39 -8.91 -14.84
C THR A 315 8.38 -9.32 -13.78
N MET A 316 7.18 -9.70 -14.20
CA MET A 316 6.17 -10.23 -13.30
C MET A 316 6.42 -11.72 -13.11
N VAL A 317 6.70 -12.12 -11.87
CA VAL A 317 6.93 -13.53 -11.52
C VAL A 317 5.78 -13.98 -10.65
N ALA A 318 5.05 -15.02 -11.10
CA ALA A 318 4.09 -15.72 -10.27
C ALA A 318 4.84 -16.66 -9.31
N THR A 319 4.53 -16.58 -8.02
CA THR A 319 5.05 -17.55 -7.04
C THR A 319 4.36 -18.91 -7.20
N ASP A 320 4.99 -19.97 -6.70
CA ASP A 320 4.40 -21.33 -6.68
C ASP A 320 3.02 -21.37 -6.00
N GLU A 321 2.78 -20.45 -5.06
CA GLU A 321 1.48 -20.30 -4.38
C GLU A 321 0.46 -19.59 -5.28
N GLU A 322 0.87 -18.51 -5.95
CA GLU A 322 0.01 -17.77 -6.90
C GLU A 322 -0.44 -18.64 -8.07
N MET A 323 0.43 -19.56 -8.53
CA MET A 323 0.11 -20.47 -9.64
C MET A 323 -1.12 -21.34 -9.40
N ARG A 324 -1.51 -21.62 -8.15
CA ARG A 324 -2.73 -22.39 -7.86
C ARG A 324 -3.99 -21.64 -8.29
N TYR A 325 -3.98 -20.31 -8.16
CA TYR A 325 -5.14 -19.45 -8.41
C TYR A 325 -5.30 -19.07 -9.88
N ILE A 326 -4.20 -19.05 -10.64
CA ILE A 326 -4.16 -18.50 -12.02
C ILE A 326 -3.85 -19.55 -13.08
N LYS A 327 -3.73 -20.83 -12.72
CA LYS A 327 -3.36 -21.90 -13.65
C LYS A 327 -4.26 -21.97 -14.89
N ALA A 328 -5.56 -21.81 -14.71
CA ALA A 328 -6.55 -21.91 -15.78
C ALA A 328 -6.34 -20.89 -16.91
N SER A 329 -5.73 -19.74 -16.61
CA SER A 329 -5.45 -18.72 -17.62
C SER A 329 -4.10 -18.91 -18.32
N PHE A 330 -3.14 -19.61 -17.71
CA PHE A 330 -1.89 -20.00 -18.37
C PHE A 330 -2.12 -21.09 -19.42
N ASP A 331 -3.07 -21.99 -19.17
CA ASP A 331 -3.39 -23.11 -20.06
C ASP A 331 -4.39 -22.74 -21.16
N ALA A 332 -4.96 -21.52 -21.13
CA ALA A 332 -5.93 -21.04 -22.11
C ALA A 332 -5.24 -20.21 -23.20
N GLU A 333 -5.46 -20.57 -24.47
CA GLU A 333 -5.10 -19.70 -25.60
C GLU A 333 -6.04 -18.47 -25.61
N ASP A 334 -5.45 -17.26 -25.75
CA ASP A 334 -6.15 -15.96 -25.75
C ASP A 334 -7.11 -15.75 -26.94
#